data_AF-A0A8D3CEL2-F1
#
_entry.id   AF-A0A8D3CEL2-F1
#
_cell.length_a   1.000
_cell.length_b   1.000
_cell.length_c   1.000
_cell.angle_alpha   90.00
_cell.angle_beta   90.00
_cell.angle_gamma   90.00
#
_symmetry.space_group_name_H-M   'P 1'
#
loop_
_entity.id
_entity.type
_entity.pdbx_description
1 polymer ?
#
loop_
_entity_poly.entity_id
_entity_poly.type
_entity_poly.pdbx_seq_one_letter_code
_entity_poly.pdbx_strand_id
1 'polypeptide(L)'
;MFSGGVKHSHPPDPHPVSVQSSFLLFVSVPSDLHLAAELGKTLLERNKELEDSLQQMYINNEDQVQEIEYLSKQMEMLREMNEQHAKVYEQLDVTARELEITNEKLVLESKASQQKIDRLTGTMETLQGQVDGLTARVEELRTLEELRVHRERKERRKTVHSFPCLKELCTAPRYEDGFLLANPGSVDLAERRPEEEENERLRDIVSSLRSAMVTERSKREGAERECSAVLQEFERLEQRLLGAEGCQLRVRELEAELQEMQQLRKSRMCLMAGMEDGLETLLNNGPETDTPEVCTELEEGGEGGAGEAGSTGQQGGPVRKSCSDTALNAISARDASGRRQGSYAMHANGVRKRGMSILREVDEQYHALLEKYEELLGKCRRHEESLCHAGVQTSRPVSRDPSMKEYSMVSAGPSACGAAAAPPTPPQTPSTPEALEGISRQVEQVDKRLSQNTPEYKALFKEIFSRLQRTKSDVNSTKRKTK
;
A
#
# COMPACT_ATOMS: atom_id res chain seq x y z
N MET A 1 -97.03 37.63 -104.85
CA MET A 1 -97.03 39.03 -105.30
C MET A 1 -95.73 39.66 -104.88
N PHE A 2 -95.06 40.38 -105.80
CA PHE A 2 -93.89 41.28 -105.63
C PHE A 2 -92.70 40.76 -104.78
N SER A 3 -91.57 40.42 -105.41
CA SER A 3 -90.53 41.37 -105.87
C SER A 3 -89.91 42.15 -104.71
N GLY A 4 -88.59 42.18 -104.52
CA GLY A 4 -87.50 41.79 -105.41
C GLY A 4 -86.36 42.79 -105.19
N GLY A 5 -85.18 42.31 -104.81
CA GLY A 5 -84.14 43.20 -104.27
C GLY A 5 -82.77 42.54 -104.17
N VAL A 6 -82.19 42.20 -105.33
CA VAL A 6 -80.78 41.81 -105.41
C VAL A 6 -79.91 43.03 -105.09
N LYS A 7 -79.02 42.92 -104.11
CA LYS A 7 -77.88 43.82 -103.95
C LYS A 7 -76.60 43.00 -103.87
N HIS A 8 -75.61 43.41 -104.66
CA HIS A 8 -74.34 42.71 -104.80
C HIS A 8 -73.45 42.83 -103.56
N SER A 9 -72.76 41.73 -103.29
CA SER A 9 -71.45 41.58 -102.64
C SER A 9 -70.69 42.85 -102.20
N HIS A 10 -70.27 42.84 -100.94
CA HIS A 10 -68.90 43.18 -100.57
C HIS A 10 -68.46 42.23 -99.43
N PRO A 11 -67.26 41.62 -99.49
CA PRO A 11 -66.70 40.98 -98.30
C PRO A 11 -66.38 42.07 -97.25
N PRO A 12 -66.59 41.82 -95.95
CA PRO A 12 -66.09 42.71 -94.91
C PRO A 12 -64.56 42.65 -94.88
N ASP A 13 -63.92 43.81 -94.92
CA ASP A 13 -62.46 43.92 -94.79
C ASP A 13 -61.95 43.35 -93.46
N PRO A 14 -60.75 42.74 -93.42
CA PRO A 14 -60.18 42.23 -92.18
C PRO A 14 -59.85 43.38 -91.23
N HIS A 15 -60.57 43.47 -90.11
CA HIS A 15 -60.32 44.48 -89.08
C HIS A 15 -58.87 44.40 -88.56
N PRO A 16 -58.15 45.53 -88.43
CA PRO A 16 -56.72 45.54 -88.06
C PRO A 16 -56.43 45.14 -86.61
N VAL A 17 -57.46 44.85 -85.80
CA VAL A 17 -57.35 44.45 -84.38
C VAL A 17 -56.47 43.21 -84.21
N SER A 18 -56.54 42.25 -85.15
CA SER A 18 -55.68 41.05 -85.10
C SER A 18 -54.19 41.39 -85.26
N VAL A 19 -53.84 42.41 -86.06
CA VAL A 19 -52.44 42.80 -86.26
C VAL A 19 -51.91 43.49 -84.99
N GLN A 20 -52.71 44.36 -84.39
CA GLN A 20 -52.33 45.09 -83.18
C GLN A 20 -52.20 44.17 -81.96
N SER A 21 -53.10 43.18 -81.83
CA SER A 21 -53.00 42.14 -80.80
C SER A 21 -51.81 41.20 -81.01
N SER A 22 -51.54 40.78 -82.26
CA SER A 22 -50.34 40.00 -82.60
C SER A 22 -49.04 40.76 -82.35
N PHE A 23 -49.02 42.09 -82.57
CA PHE A 23 -47.84 42.92 -82.33
C PHE A 23 -47.56 43.10 -80.83
N LEU A 24 -48.60 43.28 -80.01
CA LEU A 24 -48.47 43.31 -78.55
C LEU A 24 -48.01 41.96 -77.98
N LEU A 25 -48.55 40.84 -78.50
CA LEU A 25 -48.06 39.50 -78.18
C LEU A 25 -46.57 39.33 -78.56
N PHE A 26 -46.19 39.75 -79.77
CA PHE A 26 -44.80 39.66 -80.25
C PHE A 26 -43.82 40.50 -79.42
N VAL A 27 -44.26 41.61 -78.84
CA VAL A 27 -43.43 42.47 -77.97
C VAL A 27 -43.42 42.00 -76.50
N SER A 28 -44.50 41.40 -75.98
CA SER A 28 -44.56 40.90 -74.59
C SER A 28 -43.76 39.61 -74.40
N VAL A 29 -43.94 38.63 -75.30
CA VAL A 29 -43.33 37.29 -75.22
C VAL A 29 -41.81 37.28 -74.94
N PRO A 30 -40.95 38.11 -75.57
CA PRO A 30 -39.52 38.13 -75.25
C PRO A 30 -39.21 38.66 -73.85
N SER A 31 -39.99 39.61 -73.32
CA SER A 31 -39.83 40.11 -71.95
C SER A 31 -40.30 39.09 -70.91
N ASP A 32 -41.45 38.46 -71.15
CA ASP A 32 -41.99 37.42 -70.27
C ASP A 32 -41.07 36.18 -70.23
N LEU A 33 -40.47 35.82 -71.37
CA LEU A 33 -39.46 34.75 -71.46
C LEU A 33 -38.16 35.09 -70.73
N HIS A 34 -37.71 36.35 -70.78
CA HIS A 34 -36.53 36.79 -70.05
C HIS A 34 -36.75 36.74 -68.53
N LEU A 35 -37.90 37.21 -68.05
CA LEU A 35 -38.29 37.13 -66.63
C LEU A 35 -38.42 35.67 -66.16
N ALA A 36 -39.00 34.79 -66.97
CA ALA A 36 -39.07 33.36 -66.66
C ALA A 36 -37.67 32.71 -66.58
N ALA A 37 -36.73 33.12 -67.45
CA ALA A 37 -35.35 32.65 -67.41
C ALA A 37 -34.58 33.19 -66.18
N GLU A 38 -34.81 34.44 -65.78
CA GLU A 38 -34.22 35.03 -64.56
C GLU A 38 -34.73 34.33 -63.29
N LEU A 39 -36.05 34.14 -63.16
CA LEU A 39 -36.65 33.35 -62.07
C LEU A 39 -36.15 31.91 -62.06
N GLY A 40 -36.04 31.27 -63.23
CA GLY A 40 -35.48 29.92 -63.36
C GLY A 40 -34.02 29.85 -62.90
N LYS A 41 -33.21 30.87 -63.24
CA LYS A 41 -31.82 31.00 -62.77
C LYS A 41 -31.76 31.16 -61.25
N THR A 42 -32.55 32.05 -60.65
CA THR A 42 -32.59 32.21 -59.19
C THR A 42 -33.07 30.95 -58.47
N LEU A 43 -34.03 30.21 -59.02
CA LEU A 43 -34.46 28.93 -58.46
C LEU A 43 -33.37 27.84 -58.55
N LEU A 44 -32.61 27.78 -59.65
CA LEU A 44 -31.46 26.89 -59.78
C LEU A 44 -30.32 27.27 -58.83
N GLU A 45 -30.04 28.56 -58.67
CA GLU A 45 -29.06 29.08 -57.70
C GLU A 45 -29.46 28.69 -56.27
N ARG A 46 -30.73 28.89 -55.90
CA ARG A 46 -31.24 28.54 -54.56
C ARG A 46 -31.27 27.03 -54.32
N ASN A 47 -31.64 26.22 -55.32
CA ASN A 47 -31.56 24.77 -55.22
C ASN A 47 -30.12 24.30 -55.04
N LYS A 48 -29.16 24.90 -55.76
CA LYS A 48 -27.74 24.61 -55.58
C LYS A 48 -27.25 25.00 -54.19
N GLU A 49 -27.61 26.17 -53.67
CA GLU A 49 -27.28 26.58 -52.29
C GLU A 49 -27.83 25.59 -51.25
N LEU A 50 -29.04 25.05 -51.47
CA LEU A 50 -29.62 24.01 -50.62
C LEU A 50 -28.89 22.66 -50.76
N GLU A 51 -28.49 22.27 -51.97
CA GLU A 51 -27.68 21.07 -52.23
C GLU A 51 -26.30 21.18 -51.57
N ASP A 52 -25.60 22.31 -51.73
CA ASP A 52 -24.30 22.60 -51.13
C ASP A 52 -24.42 22.63 -49.59
N SER A 53 -25.48 23.25 -49.04
CA SER A 53 -25.75 23.26 -47.58
C SER A 53 -26.07 21.86 -47.04
N LEU A 54 -26.78 21.03 -47.80
CA LEU A 54 -27.09 19.64 -47.42
C LEU A 54 -25.82 18.78 -47.44
N GLN A 55 -24.96 18.93 -48.45
CA GLN A 55 -23.66 18.26 -48.51
C GLN A 55 -22.77 18.66 -47.33
N GLN A 56 -22.73 19.95 -46.98
CA GLN A 56 -21.96 20.43 -45.82
C GLN A 56 -22.50 19.88 -44.49
N MET A 57 -23.82 19.69 -44.37
CA MET A 57 -24.44 19.03 -43.23
C MET A 57 -24.06 17.54 -43.15
N TYR A 58 -24.07 16.81 -44.27
CA TYR A 58 -23.61 15.42 -44.31
C TYR A 58 -22.14 15.26 -43.87
N ILE A 59 -21.23 16.12 -44.35
CA ILE A 59 -19.81 16.08 -43.96
C ILE A 59 -19.66 16.34 -42.46
N ASN A 60 -20.32 17.38 -41.93
CA ASN A 60 -20.30 17.68 -40.49
C ASN A 60 -20.88 16.53 -39.64
N ASN A 61 -21.93 15.85 -40.14
CA ASN A 61 -22.48 14.68 -39.46
C ASN A 61 -21.51 13.49 -39.46
N GLU A 62 -20.78 13.27 -40.55
CA GLU A 62 -19.72 12.24 -40.63
C GLU A 62 -18.57 12.55 -39.64
N ASP A 63 -18.10 13.80 -39.58
CA ASP A 63 -17.09 14.25 -38.62
C ASP A 63 -17.55 14.06 -37.16
N GLN A 64 -18.81 14.40 -36.86
CA GLN A 64 -19.42 14.19 -35.53
C GLN A 64 -19.49 12.70 -35.16
N VAL A 65 -19.83 11.82 -36.10
CA VAL A 65 -19.83 10.37 -35.87
C VAL A 65 -18.42 9.86 -35.56
N GLN A 66 -17.40 10.35 -36.28
CA GLN A 66 -15.99 10.01 -36.02
C GLN A 66 -15.53 10.50 -34.64
N GLU A 67 -15.94 11.70 -34.20
CA GLU A 67 -15.66 12.22 -32.86
C GLU A 67 -16.33 11.37 -31.76
N ILE A 68 -17.62 11.04 -31.92
CA ILE A 68 -18.36 10.17 -30.99
C ILE A 68 -17.69 8.80 -30.89
N GLU A 69 -17.25 8.21 -32.01
CA GLU A 69 -16.49 6.96 -32.01
C GLU A 69 -15.15 7.08 -31.27
N TYR A 70 -14.41 8.16 -31.47
CA TYR A 70 -13.13 8.40 -30.80
C TYR A 70 -13.29 8.55 -29.29
N LEU A 71 -14.25 9.37 -28.85
CA LEU A 71 -14.60 9.53 -27.43
C LEU A 71 -15.10 8.21 -26.82
N SER A 72 -15.88 7.42 -27.58
CA SER A 72 -16.32 6.09 -27.14
C SER A 72 -15.15 5.12 -26.93
N LYS A 73 -14.17 5.12 -27.83
CA LYS A 73 -12.92 4.32 -27.70
C LYS A 73 -12.09 4.78 -26.49
N GLN A 74 -12.02 6.09 -26.21
CA GLN A 74 -11.37 6.60 -24.99
C GLN A 74 -12.10 6.16 -23.72
N MET A 75 -13.44 6.25 -23.69
CA MET A 75 -14.24 5.79 -22.55
C MET A 75 -14.07 4.30 -22.29
N GLU A 76 -14.01 3.47 -23.33
CA GLU A 76 -13.82 2.02 -23.19
C GLU A 76 -12.42 1.70 -22.63
N MET A 77 -11.37 2.35 -23.13
CA MET A 77 -10.01 2.22 -22.58
C MET A 77 -9.95 2.60 -21.09
N LEU A 78 -10.68 3.65 -20.68
CA LEU A 78 -10.79 4.05 -19.27
C LEU A 78 -11.57 3.04 -18.42
N ARG A 79 -12.59 2.35 -18.99
CA ARG A 79 -13.27 1.23 -18.32
C ARG A 79 -12.34 0.04 -18.14
N GLU A 80 -11.64 -0.38 -19.20
CA GLU A 80 -10.65 -1.46 -19.16
C GLU A 80 -9.55 -1.19 -18.11
N MET A 81 -9.01 0.03 -18.07
CA MET A 81 -8.02 0.44 -17.08
C MET A 81 -8.60 0.38 -15.65
N ASN A 82 -9.82 0.87 -15.43
CA ASN A 82 -10.47 0.81 -14.12
C ASN A 82 -10.78 -0.63 -13.68
N GLU A 83 -11.13 -1.52 -14.62
CA GLU A 83 -11.31 -2.95 -14.34
C GLU A 83 -9.97 -3.64 -14.00
N GLN A 84 -8.88 -3.26 -14.67
CA GLN A 84 -7.53 -3.72 -14.34
C GLN A 84 -7.11 -3.22 -12.95
N HIS A 85 -7.37 -1.95 -12.60
CA HIS A 85 -7.12 -1.42 -11.26
C HIS A 85 -7.93 -2.18 -10.20
N ALA A 86 -9.21 -2.46 -10.43
CA ALA A 86 -10.04 -3.25 -9.52
C ALA A 86 -9.45 -4.64 -9.25
N LYS A 87 -9.01 -5.35 -10.30
CA LYS A 87 -8.34 -6.65 -10.20
C LYS A 87 -7.01 -6.58 -9.42
N VAL A 88 -6.23 -5.52 -9.61
CA VAL A 88 -4.98 -5.31 -8.85
C VAL A 88 -5.28 -5.03 -7.38
N TYR A 89 -6.31 -4.25 -7.05
CA TYR A 89 -6.73 -4.02 -5.67
C TYR A 89 -7.24 -5.30 -5.00
N GLU A 90 -8.06 -6.10 -5.69
CA GLU A 90 -8.52 -7.41 -5.20
C GLU A 90 -7.33 -8.36 -4.93
N GLN A 91 -6.37 -8.43 -5.85
CA GLN A 91 -5.16 -9.26 -5.67
C GLN A 91 -4.27 -8.77 -4.51
N LEU A 92 -4.16 -7.45 -4.32
CA LEU A 92 -3.44 -6.87 -3.18
C LEU A 92 -4.15 -7.18 -1.85
N ASP A 93 -5.47 -7.10 -1.83
CA ASP A 93 -6.32 -7.39 -0.66
C ASP A 93 -6.32 -8.88 -0.29
N VAL A 94 -6.19 -9.80 -1.27
CA VAL A 94 -5.94 -11.23 -1.02
C VAL A 94 -4.54 -11.44 -0.41
N THR A 95 -3.49 -10.89 -1.03
CA THR A 95 -2.11 -11.08 -0.56
C THR A 95 -1.85 -10.42 0.80
N ALA A 96 -2.50 -9.29 1.11
CA ALA A 96 -2.46 -8.68 2.43
C ALA A 96 -3.01 -9.63 3.51
N ARG A 97 -4.18 -10.24 3.30
CA ARG A 97 -4.76 -11.22 4.24
C ARG A 97 -3.90 -12.48 4.39
N GLU A 98 -3.32 -12.99 3.30
CA GLU A 98 -2.38 -14.13 3.37
C GLU A 98 -1.14 -13.79 4.22
N LEU A 99 -0.61 -12.56 4.10
CA LEU A 99 0.50 -12.07 4.92
C LEU A 99 0.09 -11.86 6.39
N GLU A 100 -1.11 -11.39 6.67
CA GLU A 100 -1.65 -11.29 8.04
C GLU A 100 -1.76 -12.68 8.70
N ILE A 101 -2.41 -13.64 8.02
CA ILE A 101 -2.58 -15.02 8.52
C ILE A 101 -1.23 -15.71 8.76
N THR A 102 -0.27 -15.54 7.84
CA THR A 102 1.07 -16.12 8.01
C THR A 102 1.87 -15.46 9.12
N ASN A 103 1.73 -14.14 9.31
CA ASN A 103 2.33 -13.41 10.43
C ASN A 103 1.75 -13.87 11.78
N GLU A 104 0.43 -13.94 11.92
CA GLU A 104 -0.23 -14.46 13.13
C GLU A 104 0.25 -15.88 13.48
N LYS A 105 0.32 -16.76 12.48
CA LYS A 105 0.84 -18.12 12.64
C LYS A 105 2.30 -18.12 13.15
N LEU A 106 3.17 -17.31 12.56
CA LEU A 106 4.57 -17.18 12.99
C LEU A 106 4.69 -16.59 14.40
N VAL A 107 3.83 -15.65 14.78
CA VAL A 107 3.76 -15.10 16.15
C VAL A 107 3.31 -16.17 17.16
N LEU A 108 2.36 -17.03 16.81
CA LEU A 108 1.93 -18.15 17.65
C LEU A 108 3.04 -19.21 17.80
N GLU A 109 3.74 -19.55 16.73
CA GLU A 109 4.89 -20.47 16.77
C GLU A 109 6.09 -19.88 17.56
N SER A 110 6.35 -18.59 17.39
CA SER A 110 7.33 -17.83 18.20
C SER A 110 6.98 -17.85 19.70
N LYS A 111 5.71 -17.63 20.06
CA LYS A 111 5.24 -17.75 21.45
C LYS A 111 5.38 -19.19 21.98
N ALA A 112 5.05 -20.20 21.18
CA ALA A 112 5.16 -21.61 21.59
C ALA A 112 6.62 -22.04 21.81
N SER A 113 7.52 -21.61 20.92
CA SER A 113 8.97 -21.85 21.06
C SER A 113 9.58 -21.07 22.23
N GLN A 114 9.18 -19.81 22.46
CA GLN A 114 9.60 -19.05 23.64
C GLN A 114 9.20 -19.77 24.94
N GLN A 115 7.94 -20.20 25.08
CA GLN A 115 7.53 -20.99 26.25
C GLN A 115 8.30 -22.31 26.41
N LYS A 116 8.80 -22.90 25.32
CA LYS A 116 9.67 -24.09 25.38
C LYS A 116 11.07 -23.73 25.88
N ILE A 117 11.62 -22.61 25.44
CA ILE A 117 12.88 -22.04 25.95
C ILE A 117 12.73 -21.75 27.44
N ASP A 118 11.69 -21.02 27.87
CA ASP A 118 11.48 -20.64 29.27
C ASP A 118 11.40 -21.88 30.21
N ARG A 119 10.69 -22.94 29.78
CA ARG A 119 10.63 -24.21 30.51
C ARG A 119 12.02 -24.87 30.63
N LEU A 120 12.79 -24.90 29.54
CA LEU A 120 14.15 -25.48 29.54
C LEU A 120 15.11 -24.65 30.38
N THR A 121 15.07 -23.32 30.29
CA THR A 121 15.83 -22.38 31.11
C THR A 121 15.54 -22.60 32.59
N GLY A 122 14.26 -22.70 32.98
CA GLY A 122 13.87 -23.03 34.35
C GLY A 122 14.45 -24.38 34.83
N THR A 123 14.43 -25.42 33.99
CA THR A 123 15.09 -26.70 34.36
C THR A 123 16.60 -26.55 34.52
N MET A 124 17.26 -25.78 33.64
CA MET A 124 18.69 -25.50 33.71
C MET A 124 19.06 -24.74 35.00
N GLU A 125 18.27 -23.72 35.37
CA GLU A 125 18.45 -22.98 36.63
C GLU A 125 18.30 -23.88 37.87
N THR A 126 17.30 -24.77 37.89
CA THR A 126 17.15 -25.72 39.01
C THR A 126 18.31 -26.72 39.10
N LEU A 127 18.86 -27.18 37.97
CA LEU A 127 20.04 -28.05 37.94
C LEU A 127 21.30 -27.30 38.33
N GLN A 128 21.47 -26.05 37.89
CA GLN A 128 22.59 -25.19 38.30
C GLN A 128 22.59 -24.97 39.81
N GLY A 129 21.43 -24.65 40.40
CA GLY A 129 21.31 -24.51 41.86
C GLY A 129 21.63 -25.80 42.64
N GLN A 130 21.35 -26.98 42.06
CA GLN A 130 21.78 -28.27 42.63
C GLN A 130 23.31 -28.45 42.53
N VAL A 131 23.93 -28.10 41.40
CA VAL A 131 25.38 -28.15 41.21
C VAL A 131 26.09 -27.17 42.15
N ASP A 132 25.59 -25.95 42.30
CA ASP A 132 26.15 -24.95 43.20
C ASP A 132 26.04 -25.40 44.67
N GLY A 133 24.89 -25.94 45.07
CA GLY A 133 24.68 -26.51 46.41
C GLY A 133 25.55 -27.74 46.71
N LEU A 134 25.81 -28.59 45.72
CA LEU A 134 26.77 -29.70 45.86
C LEU A 134 28.21 -29.18 45.92
N THR A 135 28.55 -28.17 45.13
CA THR A 135 29.89 -27.55 45.11
C THR A 135 30.21 -26.92 46.46
N ALA A 136 29.27 -26.15 47.04
CA ALA A 136 29.40 -25.57 48.38
C ALA A 136 29.64 -26.64 49.45
N ARG A 137 28.88 -27.75 49.46
CA ARG A 137 29.09 -28.88 50.40
C ARG A 137 30.48 -29.53 50.25
N VAL A 138 30.97 -29.65 49.02
CA VAL A 138 32.31 -30.20 48.76
C VAL A 138 33.40 -29.23 49.22
N GLU A 139 33.19 -27.92 49.08
CA GLU A 139 34.09 -26.89 49.62
C GLU A 139 34.08 -26.85 51.15
N GLU A 140 32.92 -26.95 51.81
CA GLU A 140 32.80 -27.11 53.26
C GLU A 140 33.61 -28.32 53.75
N LEU A 141 33.43 -29.50 53.13
CA LEU A 141 34.19 -30.70 53.46
C LEU A 141 35.70 -30.53 53.24
N ARG A 142 36.13 -29.82 52.18
CA ARG A 142 37.55 -29.48 51.97
C ARG A 142 38.10 -28.58 53.08
N THR A 143 37.38 -27.53 53.49
CA THR A 143 37.84 -26.64 54.57
C THR A 143 37.90 -27.36 55.93
N LEU A 144 36.98 -28.28 56.20
CA LEU A 144 37.01 -29.13 57.39
C LEU A 144 38.22 -30.08 57.39
N GLU A 145 38.57 -30.67 56.24
CA GLU A 145 39.76 -31.51 56.09
C GLU A 145 41.06 -30.69 56.19
N GLU A 146 41.12 -29.48 55.61
CA GLU A 146 42.25 -28.56 55.80
C GLU A 146 42.46 -28.20 57.28
N LEU A 147 41.37 -27.93 58.01
CA LEU A 147 41.40 -27.70 59.46
C LEU A 147 41.86 -28.94 60.24
N ARG A 148 41.45 -30.15 59.82
CA ARG A 148 41.91 -31.43 60.39
C ARG A 148 43.42 -31.60 60.17
N VAL A 149 43.90 -31.45 58.94
CA VAL A 149 45.33 -31.54 58.58
C VAL A 149 46.15 -30.45 59.31
N HIS A 150 45.61 -29.25 59.51
CA HIS A 150 46.26 -28.21 60.29
C HIS A 150 46.33 -28.53 61.80
N ARG A 151 45.29 -29.15 62.38
CA ARG A 151 45.33 -29.67 63.75
C ARG A 151 46.37 -30.78 63.87
N GLU A 152 46.33 -31.77 63.00
CA GLU A 152 47.28 -32.88 62.97
C GLU A 152 48.74 -32.39 62.79
N ARG A 153 48.99 -31.42 61.90
CA ARG A 153 50.33 -30.80 61.76
C ARG A 153 50.78 -30.07 63.02
N LYS A 154 49.88 -29.38 63.73
CA LYS A 154 50.19 -28.72 65.02
C LYS A 154 50.42 -29.74 66.13
N GLU A 155 49.73 -30.87 66.10
CA GLU A 155 49.83 -31.96 67.06
C GLU A 155 51.09 -32.81 66.86
N ARG A 156 51.39 -33.23 65.62
CA ARG A 156 52.67 -33.84 65.23
C ARG A 156 53.86 -32.97 65.63
N ARG A 157 53.76 -31.65 65.50
CA ARG A 157 54.81 -30.70 65.97
C ARG A 157 54.97 -30.67 67.50
N LYS A 158 53.96 -31.07 68.27
CA LYS A 158 54.07 -31.25 69.73
C LYS A 158 54.63 -32.64 70.07
N THR A 159 54.18 -33.70 69.39
CA THR A 159 54.60 -35.08 69.67
C THR A 159 55.98 -35.44 69.15
N VAL A 160 56.60 -34.65 68.27
CA VAL A 160 58.05 -34.77 67.96
C VAL A 160 58.94 -34.63 69.21
N HIS A 161 58.45 -34.01 70.29
CA HIS A 161 59.15 -33.94 71.58
C HIS A 161 58.61 -34.88 72.68
N SER A 162 57.69 -35.80 72.38
CA SER A 162 57.20 -36.80 73.34
C SER A 162 56.84 -38.14 72.69
N PHE A 163 57.50 -39.21 73.13
CA PHE A 163 57.32 -40.59 72.65
C PHE A 163 55.84 -41.00 72.48
N PRO A 164 55.45 -41.65 71.36
CA PRO A 164 54.11 -42.22 71.20
C PRO A 164 53.90 -43.41 72.14
N CYS A 165 53.25 -43.16 73.28
CA CYS A 165 52.75 -44.20 74.16
C CYS A 165 51.48 -44.83 73.54
N LEU A 166 51.49 -46.15 73.35
CA LEU A 166 50.35 -46.95 72.88
C LEU A 166 49.16 -46.87 73.86
N LYS A 167 48.30 -45.86 73.72
CA LYS A 167 47.08 -45.74 74.55
C LYS A 167 45.78 -45.52 73.77
N GLU A 168 45.83 -45.19 72.48
CA GLU A 168 44.63 -44.88 71.67
C GLU A 168 44.15 -46.03 70.76
N LEU A 169 44.81 -47.19 70.77
CA LEU A 169 44.30 -48.42 70.13
C LEU A 169 43.38 -49.25 71.05
N CYS A 170 43.06 -48.77 72.25
CA CYS A 170 42.17 -49.43 73.21
C CYS A 170 40.77 -48.78 73.33
N THR A 171 40.52 -47.69 72.59
CA THR A 171 39.19 -47.09 72.40
C THR A 171 38.70 -47.27 70.98
N ALA A 172 38.79 -48.51 70.48
CA ALA A 172 37.86 -48.94 69.45
C ALA A 172 36.45 -48.92 70.08
N PRO A 173 35.47 -48.21 69.49
CA PRO A 173 34.08 -48.42 69.86
C PRO A 173 33.78 -49.90 69.66
N ARG A 174 33.23 -50.56 70.68
CA ARG A 174 32.70 -51.91 70.46
C ARG A 174 31.62 -51.79 69.39
N TYR A 175 31.69 -52.71 68.43
CA TYR A 175 30.58 -52.99 67.53
C TYR A 175 29.50 -53.64 68.39
N GLU A 176 28.73 -52.82 69.12
CA GLU A 176 27.54 -53.27 69.84
C GLU A 176 26.52 -53.66 68.78
N ASP A 177 26.37 -54.96 68.60
CA ASP A 177 25.32 -55.58 67.80
C ASP A 177 23.97 -55.06 68.31
N GLY A 178 23.12 -54.62 67.38
CA GLY A 178 21.94 -53.79 67.64
C GLY A 178 20.76 -54.51 68.28
N PHE A 179 21.00 -55.38 69.27
CA PHE A 179 19.95 -56.05 70.03
C PHE A 179 19.46 -55.15 71.18
N LEU A 180 18.63 -54.18 70.83
CA LEU A 180 17.92 -53.33 71.78
C LEU A 180 16.97 -54.17 72.64
N LEU A 181 17.47 -54.60 73.81
CA LEU A 181 16.62 -55.04 74.91
C LEU A 181 15.84 -53.82 75.41
N ALA A 182 14.57 -53.70 74.98
CA ALA A 182 13.73 -52.54 75.24
C ALA A 182 13.60 -52.26 76.75
N ASN A 183 14.20 -51.16 77.21
CA ASN A 183 14.07 -50.69 78.58
C ASN A 183 12.88 -49.70 78.64
N PRO A 184 11.79 -49.95 79.40
CA PRO A 184 10.49 -49.29 79.16
C PRO A 184 10.35 -47.82 79.61
N GLY A 185 11.45 -47.06 79.73
CA GLY A 185 11.45 -45.80 80.49
C GLY A 185 12.11 -44.56 79.86
N SER A 186 12.82 -44.68 78.72
CA SER A 186 13.51 -43.50 78.14
C SER A 186 13.81 -43.65 76.64
N VAL A 187 12.80 -43.41 75.80
CA VAL A 187 12.99 -43.05 74.39
C VAL A 187 12.08 -41.86 74.09
N ASP A 188 12.46 -40.70 74.63
CA ASP A 188 11.93 -39.41 74.17
C ASP A 188 12.97 -38.80 73.23
N LEU A 189 12.89 -39.23 71.97
CA LEU A 189 13.43 -38.62 70.75
C LEU A 189 13.00 -39.58 69.64
N ALA A 190 11.81 -39.34 69.09
CA ALA A 190 11.33 -40.10 67.96
C ALA A 190 12.22 -39.81 66.74
N GLU A 191 13.10 -40.75 66.38
CA GLU A 191 13.59 -40.85 65.01
C GLU A 191 12.37 -41.10 64.12
N ARG A 192 11.86 -40.01 63.56
CA ARG A 192 10.78 -40.02 62.59
C ARG A 192 11.18 -40.95 61.45
N ARG A 193 10.36 -41.96 61.17
CA ARG A 193 10.74 -42.95 60.15
C ARG A 193 10.82 -42.25 58.79
N PRO A 194 11.78 -42.58 57.92
CA PRO A 194 11.90 -41.95 56.60
C PRO A 194 10.61 -42.10 55.78
N GLU A 195 9.89 -43.21 55.98
CA GLU A 195 8.56 -43.49 55.44
C GLU A 195 7.50 -42.46 55.89
N GLU A 196 7.57 -41.97 57.13
CA GLU A 196 6.64 -40.98 57.69
C GLU A 196 6.95 -39.56 57.18
N GLU A 197 8.22 -39.26 56.87
CA GLU A 197 8.61 -38.04 56.14
C GLU A 197 8.14 -38.08 54.69
N GLU A 198 8.38 -39.19 53.99
CA GLU A 198 7.93 -39.37 52.61
C GLU A 198 6.40 -39.28 52.52
N ASN A 199 5.67 -39.89 53.45
CA ASN A 199 4.21 -39.83 53.48
C ASN A 199 3.68 -38.41 53.71
N GLU A 200 4.36 -37.58 54.52
CA GLU A 200 4.01 -36.15 54.65
C GLU A 200 4.34 -35.35 53.39
N ARG A 201 5.54 -35.52 52.82
CA ARG A 201 5.90 -34.90 51.53
C ARG A 201 4.90 -35.25 50.42
N LEU A 202 4.44 -36.51 50.37
CA LEU A 202 3.39 -36.95 49.45
C LEU A 202 2.03 -36.32 49.76
N ARG A 203 1.65 -36.14 51.03
CA ARG A 203 0.43 -35.40 51.41
C ARG A 203 0.51 -33.93 51.03
N ASP A 204 1.67 -33.29 51.15
CA ASP A 204 1.90 -31.90 50.75
C ASP A 204 1.87 -31.73 49.23
N ILE A 205 2.47 -32.67 48.48
CA ILE A 205 2.36 -32.72 47.02
C ILE A 205 0.89 -32.93 46.61
N VAL A 206 0.16 -33.84 47.25
CA VAL A 206 -1.27 -34.09 46.96
C VAL A 206 -2.14 -32.89 47.34
N SER A 207 -1.87 -32.18 48.43
CA SER A 207 -2.63 -30.98 48.82
C SER A 207 -2.35 -29.81 47.87
N SER A 208 -1.09 -29.62 47.46
CA SER A 208 -0.67 -28.67 46.43
C SER A 208 -1.30 -28.97 45.07
N LEU A 209 -1.25 -30.23 44.60
CA LEU A 209 -1.92 -30.64 43.36
C LEU A 209 -3.44 -30.44 43.41
N ARG A 210 -4.08 -30.69 44.56
CA ARG A 210 -5.52 -30.41 44.74
C ARG A 210 -5.83 -28.91 44.65
N SER A 211 -5.01 -28.04 45.25
CA SER A 211 -5.20 -26.59 45.16
C SER A 211 -4.94 -26.06 43.73
N ALA A 212 -3.93 -26.59 43.05
CA ALA A 212 -3.67 -26.32 41.63
C ALA A 212 -4.85 -26.75 40.74
N MET A 213 -5.40 -27.95 40.94
CA MET A 213 -6.59 -28.43 40.21
C MET A 213 -7.83 -27.56 40.45
N VAL A 214 -8.04 -27.07 41.67
CA VAL A 214 -9.16 -26.14 41.99
C VAL A 214 -8.97 -24.79 41.31
N THR A 215 -7.74 -24.24 41.33
CA THR A 215 -7.46 -22.96 40.67
C THR A 215 -7.56 -23.07 39.14
N GLU A 216 -7.01 -24.11 38.51
CA GLU A 216 -7.17 -24.36 37.07
C GLU A 216 -8.64 -24.58 36.68
N ARG A 217 -9.42 -25.31 37.49
CA ARG A 217 -10.87 -25.42 37.28
C ARG A 217 -11.56 -24.05 37.33
N SER A 218 -11.23 -23.21 38.31
CA SER A 218 -11.84 -21.87 38.42
C SER A 218 -11.49 -20.96 37.23
N LYS A 219 -10.26 -21.05 36.70
CA LYS A 219 -9.83 -20.35 35.47
C LYS A 219 -10.58 -20.86 34.25
N ARG A 220 -10.71 -22.19 34.10
CA ARG A 220 -11.47 -22.80 33.01
C ARG A 220 -12.93 -22.33 33.01
N GLU A 221 -13.59 -22.39 34.17
CA GLU A 221 -14.96 -21.92 34.31
C GLU A 221 -15.06 -20.39 34.08
N GLY A 222 -14.02 -19.61 34.40
CA GLY A 222 -13.92 -18.19 34.05
C GLY A 222 -13.94 -17.97 32.55
N ALA A 223 -13.00 -18.60 31.83
CA ALA A 223 -12.92 -18.55 30.37
C ALA A 223 -14.18 -19.07 29.68
N GLU A 224 -14.84 -20.11 30.23
CA GLU A 224 -16.10 -20.63 29.70
C GLU A 224 -17.26 -19.63 29.79
N ARG A 225 -17.32 -18.83 30.88
CA ARG A 225 -18.26 -17.71 31.02
C ARG A 225 -17.94 -16.58 30.06
N GLU A 226 -16.66 -16.24 29.87
CA GLU A 226 -16.21 -15.22 28.90
C GLU A 226 -16.56 -15.63 27.47
N CYS A 227 -16.28 -16.87 27.06
CA CYS A 227 -16.71 -17.42 25.78
C CYS A 227 -18.24 -17.36 25.60
N SER A 228 -19.00 -17.71 26.64
CA SER A 228 -20.47 -17.67 26.60
C SER A 228 -21.01 -16.23 26.44
N ALA A 229 -20.41 -15.26 27.11
CA ALA A 229 -20.77 -13.85 26.97
C ALA A 229 -20.41 -13.29 25.58
N VAL A 230 -19.24 -13.65 25.04
CA VAL A 230 -18.82 -13.26 23.68
C VAL A 230 -19.76 -13.84 22.62
N LEU A 231 -20.22 -15.09 22.76
CA LEU A 231 -21.21 -15.68 21.86
C LEU A 231 -22.55 -14.93 21.88
N GLN A 232 -23.03 -14.52 23.07
CA GLN A 232 -24.26 -13.72 23.18
C GLN A 232 -24.14 -12.34 22.51
N GLU A 233 -22.97 -11.70 22.59
CA GLU A 233 -22.71 -10.45 21.86
C GLU A 233 -22.63 -10.68 20.33
N PHE A 234 -22.08 -11.81 19.87
CA PHE A 234 -22.13 -12.18 18.45
C PHE A 234 -23.58 -12.37 17.96
N GLU A 235 -24.41 -13.16 18.66
CA GLU A 235 -25.83 -13.35 18.33
C GLU A 235 -26.58 -11.99 18.27
N ARG A 236 -26.29 -11.08 19.22
CA ARG A 236 -26.85 -9.73 19.26
C ARG A 236 -26.39 -8.86 18.08
N LEU A 237 -25.15 -9.01 17.62
CA LEU A 237 -24.61 -8.31 16.46
C LEU A 237 -25.21 -8.86 15.15
N GLU A 238 -25.37 -10.17 15.03
CA GLU A 238 -26.04 -10.82 13.88
C GLU A 238 -27.50 -10.35 13.75
N GLN A 239 -28.25 -10.30 14.85
CA GLN A 239 -29.63 -9.76 14.85
C GLN A 239 -29.69 -8.30 14.40
N ARG A 240 -28.70 -7.48 14.78
CA ARG A 240 -28.57 -6.09 14.33
C ARG A 240 -28.19 -5.97 12.86
N LEU A 241 -27.34 -6.88 12.36
CA LEU A 241 -26.95 -6.95 10.95
C LEU A 241 -28.17 -7.27 10.08
N LEU A 242 -28.91 -8.33 10.40
CA LEU A 242 -30.13 -8.73 9.69
C LEU A 242 -31.18 -7.59 9.66
N GLY A 243 -31.34 -6.87 10.78
CA GLY A 243 -32.21 -5.69 10.82
C GLY A 243 -31.72 -4.55 9.91
N ALA A 244 -30.41 -4.30 9.86
CA ALA A 244 -29.82 -3.30 8.98
C ALA A 244 -29.90 -3.69 7.48
N GLU A 245 -29.71 -4.96 7.15
CA GLU A 245 -29.89 -5.50 5.80
C GLU A 245 -31.33 -5.31 5.29
N GLY A 246 -32.33 -5.58 6.14
CA GLY A 246 -33.73 -5.28 5.85
C GLY A 246 -33.98 -3.80 5.56
N CYS A 247 -33.40 -2.89 6.35
CA CYS A 247 -33.46 -1.45 6.09
C CYS A 247 -32.78 -1.07 4.75
N GLN A 248 -31.63 -1.66 4.43
CA GLN A 248 -30.95 -1.40 3.14
C GLN A 248 -31.79 -1.88 1.95
N LEU A 249 -32.44 -3.04 2.05
CA LEU A 249 -33.35 -3.53 1.00
C LEU A 249 -34.50 -2.53 0.79
N ARG A 250 -35.13 -2.05 1.88
CA ARG A 250 -36.21 -1.07 1.76
C ARG A 250 -35.75 0.27 1.17
N VAL A 251 -34.52 0.70 1.43
CA VAL A 251 -33.94 1.89 0.77
C VAL A 251 -33.77 1.66 -0.73
N ARG A 252 -33.22 0.51 -1.15
CA ARG A 252 -33.06 0.16 -2.59
C ARG A 252 -34.41 0.08 -3.32
N GLU A 253 -35.44 -0.46 -2.67
CA GLU A 253 -36.82 -0.44 -3.20
C GLU A 253 -37.32 0.99 -3.42
N LEU A 254 -37.19 1.86 -2.41
CA LEU A 254 -37.61 3.26 -2.49
C LEU A 254 -36.81 4.07 -3.54
N GLU A 255 -35.52 3.76 -3.71
CA GLU A 255 -34.69 4.35 -4.78
C GLU A 255 -35.18 3.93 -6.18
N ALA A 256 -35.58 2.66 -6.36
CA ALA A 256 -36.17 2.18 -7.60
C ALA A 256 -37.55 2.81 -7.87
N GLU A 257 -38.45 2.82 -6.87
CA GLU A 257 -39.76 3.51 -6.94
C GLU A 257 -39.59 4.99 -7.34
N LEU A 258 -38.57 5.68 -6.79
CA LEU A 258 -38.27 7.07 -7.10
C LEU A 258 -37.72 7.26 -8.52
N GLN A 259 -36.89 6.34 -9.02
CA GLN A 259 -36.42 6.34 -10.41
C GLN A 259 -37.56 6.13 -11.41
N GLU A 260 -38.46 5.18 -11.15
CA GLU A 260 -39.67 4.95 -11.96
C GLU A 260 -40.55 6.21 -12.00
N MET A 261 -40.79 6.84 -10.84
CA MET A 261 -41.57 8.08 -10.76
C MET A 261 -40.89 9.27 -11.46
N GLN A 262 -39.56 9.33 -11.51
CA GLN A 262 -38.82 10.30 -12.31
C GLN A 262 -38.94 10.01 -13.82
N GLN A 263 -38.84 8.75 -14.24
CA GLN A 263 -39.04 8.34 -15.64
C GLN A 263 -40.46 8.64 -16.12
N LEU A 264 -41.48 8.36 -15.30
CA LEU A 264 -42.87 8.67 -15.59
C LEU A 264 -43.14 10.18 -15.67
N ARG A 265 -42.46 11.00 -14.85
CA ARG A 265 -42.49 12.46 -14.99
C ARG A 265 -41.85 12.92 -16.30
N LYS A 266 -40.70 12.37 -16.68
CA LYS A 266 -40.02 12.67 -17.95
C LYS A 266 -40.90 12.30 -19.15
N SER A 267 -41.43 11.09 -19.21
CA SER A 267 -42.32 10.68 -20.30
C SER A 267 -43.61 11.51 -20.35
N ARG A 268 -44.18 11.88 -19.20
CA ARG A 268 -45.32 12.83 -19.16
C ARG A 268 -44.94 14.22 -19.67
N MET A 269 -43.75 14.73 -19.34
CA MET A 269 -43.27 16.01 -19.89
C MET A 269 -43.07 15.93 -21.40
N CYS A 270 -42.49 14.85 -21.94
CA CYS A 270 -42.40 14.65 -23.39
C CYS A 270 -43.78 14.58 -24.08
N LEU A 271 -44.77 13.95 -23.45
CA LEU A 271 -46.15 13.91 -23.94
C LEU A 271 -46.87 15.26 -23.85
N MET A 272 -46.57 16.07 -22.83
CA MET A 272 -47.13 17.42 -22.66
C MET A 272 -46.47 18.45 -23.58
N ALA A 273 -45.15 18.36 -23.80
CA ALA A 273 -44.42 19.21 -24.75
C ALA A 273 -44.99 19.09 -26.17
N GLY A 274 -45.40 17.88 -26.58
CA GLY A 274 -46.13 17.63 -27.83
C GLY A 274 -47.55 18.24 -27.91
N MET A 275 -48.07 18.81 -26.82
CA MET A 275 -49.29 19.64 -26.78
C MET A 275 -49.00 21.12 -26.51
N GLU A 276 -47.89 21.45 -25.83
CA GLU A 276 -47.54 22.81 -25.41
C GLU A 276 -47.01 23.70 -26.55
N ASP A 277 -46.50 23.12 -27.64
CA ASP A 277 -46.23 23.84 -28.91
C ASP A 277 -47.48 24.59 -29.46
N GLY A 278 -48.69 24.21 -29.03
CA GLY A 278 -49.94 24.90 -29.34
C GLY A 278 -50.48 25.84 -28.24
N LEU A 279 -49.82 25.93 -27.07
CA LEU A 279 -50.35 26.62 -25.88
C LEU A 279 -49.37 27.63 -25.24
N GLU A 280 -48.06 27.43 -25.37
CA GLU A 280 -47.02 28.37 -24.88
C GLU A 280 -47.21 29.80 -25.41
N THR A 281 -47.79 29.96 -26.60
CA THR A 281 -48.03 31.28 -27.22
C THR A 281 -49.10 32.13 -26.51
N LEU A 282 -49.86 31.56 -25.56
CA LEU A 282 -51.02 32.24 -24.94
C LEU A 282 -50.84 32.62 -23.46
N LEU A 283 -49.83 32.11 -22.75
CA LEU A 283 -49.68 32.31 -21.30
C LEU A 283 -48.61 33.34 -20.88
N ASN A 284 -47.76 33.81 -21.80
CA ASN A 284 -46.69 34.78 -21.53
C ASN A 284 -47.15 36.26 -21.39
N ASN A 285 -48.38 36.52 -20.93
CA ASN A 285 -48.91 37.87 -20.68
C ASN A 285 -49.57 37.99 -19.29
N GLY A 286 -48.77 38.17 -18.24
CA GLY A 286 -49.24 38.47 -16.88
C GLY A 286 -48.12 39.05 -16.00
N PRO A 287 -48.26 40.26 -15.44
CA PRO A 287 -47.19 40.92 -14.68
C PRO A 287 -47.22 40.62 -13.17
N GLU A 288 -46.02 40.64 -12.58
CA GLU A 288 -45.62 41.02 -11.21
C GLU A 288 -46.54 40.71 -10.00
N THR A 289 -46.01 39.97 -9.01
CA THR A 289 -45.85 40.49 -7.62
C THR A 289 -44.97 39.59 -6.70
N ASP A 290 -43.76 40.07 -6.43
CA ASP A 290 -43.09 40.22 -5.13
C ASP A 290 -43.05 39.12 -4.03
N THR A 291 -41.84 38.52 -3.90
CA THR A 291 -40.96 38.49 -2.69
C THR A 291 -41.31 37.59 -1.46
N PRO A 292 -40.37 37.36 -0.49
CA PRO A 292 -38.91 37.60 -0.48
C PRO A 292 -38.01 36.40 -0.04
N GLU A 293 -36.71 36.48 -0.40
CA GLU A 293 -35.47 36.17 0.38
C GLU A 293 -35.30 34.77 1.06
N VAL A 294 -34.12 34.14 1.02
CA VAL A 294 -32.79 34.65 1.42
C VAL A 294 -31.68 34.30 0.41
N CYS A 295 -30.75 35.24 0.24
CA CYS A 295 -29.60 35.19 -0.67
C CYS A 295 -28.46 34.26 -0.21
N THR A 296 -27.75 33.63 -1.16
CA THR A 296 -26.29 33.83 -1.29
C THR A 296 -25.82 33.55 -2.73
N GLU A 297 -25.59 34.65 -3.45
CA GLU A 297 -24.37 34.94 -4.23
C GLU A 297 -23.85 33.99 -5.33
N LEU A 298 -23.82 34.54 -6.56
CA LEU A 298 -22.64 34.71 -7.44
C LEU A 298 -21.97 33.43 -8.04
N GLU A 299 -21.66 33.29 -9.34
CA GLU A 299 -21.76 34.17 -10.53
C GLU A 299 -21.94 33.35 -11.84
N GLU A 300 -22.21 34.07 -12.93
CA GLU A 300 -21.87 33.80 -14.36
C GLU A 300 -21.42 32.40 -14.84
N GLY A 301 -21.96 31.98 -15.99
CA GLY A 301 -21.23 31.10 -16.90
C GLY A 301 -22.11 30.25 -17.81
N GLY A 302 -22.48 30.78 -18.97
CA GLY A 302 -23.33 30.10 -19.96
C GLY A 302 -22.77 28.78 -20.53
N GLU A 303 -23.72 28.01 -21.09
CA GLU A 303 -23.66 27.30 -22.38
C GLU A 303 -22.34 26.60 -22.79
N GLY A 304 -22.32 25.32 -23.15
CA GLY A 304 -23.41 24.36 -23.32
C GLY A 304 -22.84 23.05 -23.90
N GLY A 305 -23.61 21.95 -23.85
CA GLY A 305 -23.16 20.65 -24.35
C GLY A 305 -24.35 19.81 -24.81
N ALA A 306 -24.41 19.54 -26.12
CA ALA A 306 -25.51 18.83 -26.77
C ALA A 306 -25.53 17.32 -26.46
N GLY A 307 -26.64 16.64 -26.77
CA GLY A 307 -26.67 15.18 -26.69
C GLY A 307 -28.05 14.53 -26.78
N GLU A 308 -28.89 14.88 -27.77
CA GLU A 308 -29.98 13.97 -28.16
C GLU A 308 -29.47 12.97 -29.22
N ALA A 309 -29.82 11.69 -29.02
CA ALA A 309 -29.45 10.60 -29.91
C ALA A 309 -30.61 10.28 -30.86
N GLY A 310 -30.33 10.22 -32.16
CA GLY A 310 -31.25 9.73 -33.19
C GLY A 310 -30.78 8.40 -33.76
N SER A 311 -31.34 7.28 -33.29
CA SER A 311 -31.01 5.95 -33.81
C SER A 311 -32.13 5.39 -34.68
N THR A 312 -31.78 4.89 -35.87
CA THR A 312 -32.71 4.09 -36.71
C THR A 312 -32.02 2.88 -37.33
N GLY A 313 -32.31 1.70 -36.79
CA GLY A 313 -32.78 0.57 -37.60
C GLY A 313 -31.80 -0.24 -38.49
N GLN A 314 -31.57 -1.47 -38.01
CA GLN A 314 -32.03 -2.72 -38.68
C GLN A 314 -31.04 -3.54 -39.57
N GLN A 315 -31.10 -4.88 -39.37
CA GLN A 315 -30.77 -6.02 -40.26
C GLN A 315 -29.36 -6.67 -40.26
N GLY A 316 -29.34 -7.98 -39.93
CA GLY A 316 -28.72 -9.07 -40.73
C GLY A 316 -27.20 -9.29 -40.71
N GLY A 317 -26.74 -10.47 -40.23
CA GLY A 317 -25.37 -11.00 -40.45
C GLY A 317 -25.18 -11.68 -41.83
N PRO A 318 -24.15 -12.55 -42.07
CA PRO A 318 -23.23 -13.17 -41.09
C PRO A 318 -21.73 -13.38 -41.54
N VAL A 319 -20.88 -13.83 -40.59
CA VAL A 319 -19.64 -14.65 -40.76
C VAL A 319 -18.46 -14.14 -41.65
N ARG A 320 -17.28 -13.98 -41.02
CA ARG A 320 -16.01 -14.69 -41.39
C ARG A 320 -14.90 -14.51 -40.34
N LYS A 321 -14.07 -15.55 -40.14
CA LYS A 321 -12.84 -15.53 -39.34
C LYS A 321 -11.63 -15.25 -40.25
N SER A 322 -10.62 -14.53 -39.78
CA SER A 322 -9.21 -14.77 -40.15
C SER A 322 -8.25 -14.02 -39.21
N CYS A 323 -7.04 -14.55 -39.05
CA CYS A 323 -5.96 -13.95 -38.25
C CYS A 323 -4.90 -13.24 -39.12
N SER A 324 -3.95 -12.63 -38.41
CA SER A 324 -2.53 -12.41 -38.75
C SER A 324 -2.10 -11.33 -39.78
N ASP A 325 -1.37 -10.36 -39.21
CA ASP A 325 -0.07 -9.81 -39.65
C ASP A 325 0.10 -8.86 -40.85
N THR A 326 1.16 -8.04 -40.74
CA THR A 326 1.78 -7.19 -41.79
C THR A 326 1.18 -5.80 -42.08
N ALA A 327 1.56 -4.79 -41.26
CA ALA A 327 1.57 -3.38 -41.68
C ALA A 327 2.66 -2.50 -41.00
N LEU A 328 3.64 -3.07 -40.28
CA LEU A 328 4.75 -2.32 -39.68
C LEU A 328 6.02 -2.35 -40.54
N ASN A 329 5.99 -1.68 -41.71
CA ASN A 329 7.20 -1.50 -42.54
C ASN A 329 7.32 -0.11 -43.22
N ALA A 330 6.48 0.87 -42.84
CA ALA A 330 6.57 2.25 -43.35
C ALA A 330 7.42 3.19 -42.47
N ILE A 331 8.00 2.70 -41.37
CA ILE A 331 8.83 3.49 -40.43
C ILE A 331 10.27 2.92 -40.42
N SER A 332 10.93 2.88 -41.58
CA SER A 332 12.36 2.56 -41.70
C SER A 332 12.98 3.10 -43.00
N ALA A 333 12.92 4.43 -43.16
CA ALA A 333 13.79 5.17 -44.07
C ALA A 333 14.62 6.17 -43.25
N ARG A 334 15.77 5.72 -42.74
CA ARG A 334 16.70 6.53 -41.95
C ARG A 334 17.97 6.74 -42.77
N ASP A 335 18.25 7.98 -43.19
CA ASP A 335 19.53 8.30 -43.85
C ASP A 335 20.27 9.52 -43.24
N ALA A 336 21.46 9.21 -42.73
CA ALA A 336 22.75 9.87 -42.94
C ALA A 336 22.99 11.39 -42.77
N SER A 337 22.02 12.31 -42.58
CA SER A 337 22.33 13.76 -42.54
C SER A 337 21.70 14.61 -41.41
N GLY A 338 21.00 13.99 -40.46
CA GLY A 338 20.93 14.51 -39.08
C GLY A 338 20.42 15.95 -38.86
N ARG A 339 19.53 16.48 -39.72
CA ARG A 339 18.83 17.74 -39.45
C ARG A 339 17.46 17.81 -40.14
N ARG A 340 16.38 17.86 -39.35
CA ARG A 340 15.22 18.70 -39.69
C ARG A 340 14.89 19.56 -38.48
N GLN A 341 14.54 20.82 -38.74
CA GLN A 341 14.49 21.91 -37.79
C GLN A 341 13.14 22.61 -37.93
N GLY A 342 12.55 23.01 -36.81
CA GLY A 342 11.26 23.72 -36.74
C GLY A 342 10.14 22.88 -36.10
N SER A 343 9.35 23.41 -35.16
CA SER A 343 9.38 24.77 -34.59
C SER A 343 8.59 24.89 -33.29
N TYR A 344 9.22 24.70 -32.12
CA TYR A 344 8.62 25.04 -30.82
C TYR A 344 9.66 25.55 -29.82
N ALA A 345 9.91 26.86 -29.86
CA ALA A 345 10.49 27.64 -28.76
C ALA A 345 10.15 29.13 -28.97
N MET A 346 10.15 29.90 -27.88
CA MET A 346 10.06 31.37 -27.84
C MET A 346 8.68 32.01 -27.99
N HIS A 347 7.81 31.82 -26.98
CA HIS A 347 7.14 32.98 -26.38
C HIS A 347 7.55 33.09 -24.91
N ALA A 348 8.40 34.08 -24.62
CA ALA A 348 8.93 34.33 -23.30
C ALA A 348 8.04 35.33 -22.53
N ASN A 349 7.89 35.08 -21.23
CA ASN A 349 7.58 36.03 -20.16
C ASN A 349 6.34 36.94 -20.29
N GLY A 350 5.39 36.72 -19.37
CA GLY A 350 4.95 37.85 -18.54
C GLY A 350 3.70 38.60 -18.97
N VAL A 351 2.78 38.01 -19.73
CA VAL A 351 1.40 38.52 -19.83
C VAL A 351 0.40 37.42 -19.47
N ARG A 352 -0.55 37.78 -18.61
CA ARG A 352 -1.58 36.93 -17.99
C ARG A 352 -2.24 35.97 -18.98
N LYS A 353 -2.24 34.68 -18.64
CA LYS A 353 -2.92 33.57 -19.35
C LYS A 353 -4.46 33.68 -19.25
N ARG A 354 -5.08 34.72 -19.83
CA ARG A 354 -6.54 34.77 -19.94
C ARG A 354 -6.97 33.91 -21.13
N GLY A 355 -7.28 32.64 -20.86
CA GLY A 355 -7.68 31.65 -21.89
C GLY A 355 -7.10 30.25 -21.74
N MET A 356 -6.37 29.94 -20.66
CA MET A 356 -5.95 28.57 -20.34
C MET A 356 -6.85 28.04 -19.20
N SER A 357 -7.41 26.84 -19.39
CA SER A 357 -8.18 26.17 -18.34
C SER A 357 -7.33 25.95 -17.09
N ILE A 358 -7.93 26.09 -15.90
CA ILE A 358 -7.29 25.84 -14.60
C ILE A 358 -6.66 24.45 -14.58
N LEU A 359 -7.30 23.45 -15.22
CA LEU A 359 -6.76 22.11 -15.35
C LEU A 359 -5.40 22.10 -16.06
N ARG A 360 -5.25 22.82 -17.18
CA ARG A 360 -3.99 22.91 -17.92
C ARG A 360 -2.90 23.64 -17.13
N GLU A 361 -3.26 24.62 -16.31
CA GLU A 361 -2.30 25.27 -15.41
C GLU A 361 -1.85 24.33 -14.29
N VAL A 362 -2.76 23.55 -13.71
CA VAL A 362 -2.44 22.49 -12.74
C VAL A 362 -1.59 21.40 -13.38
N ASP A 363 -1.91 20.96 -14.60
CA ASP A 363 -1.11 19.98 -15.36
C ASP A 363 0.29 20.51 -15.65
N GLU A 364 0.44 21.76 -16.12
CA GLU A 364 1.76 22.37 -16.33
C GLU A 364 2.55 22.49 -15.02
N GLN A 365 1.89 22.81 -13.90
CA GLN A 365 2.54 22.81 -12.59
C GLN A 365 2.93 21.40 -12.12
N TYR A 366 2.10 20.38 -12.40
CA TYR A 366 2.38 18.98 -12.09
C TYR A 366 3.54 18.43 -12.92
N HIS A 367 3.58 18.70 -14.23
CA HIS A 367 4.69 18.33 -15.12
C HIS A 367 5.98 19.07 -14.74
N ALA A 368 5.93 20.38 -14.46
CA ALA A 368 7.09 21.14 -13.99
C ALA A 368 7.57 20.73 -12.58
N LEU A 369 6.71 20.08 -11.78
CA LEU A 369 7.07 19.47 -10.50
C LEU A 369 7.68 18.08 -10.71
N LEU A 370 7.11 17.26 -11.60
CA LEU A 370 7.67 15.99 -12.06
C LEU A 370 9.09 16.17 -12.60
N GLU A 371 9.31 17.10 -13.54
CA GLU A 371 10.64 17.42 -14.07
C GLU A 371 11.64 17.76 -12.96
N LYS A 372 11.23 18.49 -11.91
CA LYS A 372 12.09 18.80 -10.76
C LYS A 372 12.39 17.57 -9.90
N TYR A 373 11.41 16.67 -9.71
CA TYR A 373 11.64 15.41 -9.01
C TYR A 373 12.54 14.48 -9.83
N GLU A 374 12.36 14.38 -11.14
CA GLU A 374 13.24 13.62 -12.04
C GLU A 374 14.65 14.21 -12.10
N GLU A 375 14.79 15.54 -12.12
CA GLU A 375 16.09 16.19 -12.08
C GLU A 375 16.79 15.98 -10.72
N LEU A 376 16.03 15.91 -9.61
CA LEU A 376 16.55 15.58 -8.28
C LEU A 376 16.97 14.11 -8.18
N LEU A 377 16.14 13.18 -8.66
CA LEU A 377 16.47 11.76 -8.76
C LEU A 377 17.68 11.53 -9.68
N GLY A 378 17.76 12.26 -10.79
CA GLY A 378 18.90 12.28 -11.70
C GLY A 378 20.15 12.95 -11.11
N LYS A 379 20.02 13.83 -10.12
CA LYS A 379 21.15 14.33 -9.31
C LYS A 379 21.62 13.27 -8.31
N CYS A 380 20.70 12.53 -7.67
CA CYS A 380 21.04 11.38 -6.82
C CYS A 380 21.76 10.27 -7.59
N ARG A 381 21.20 9.82 -8.73
CA ARG A 381 21.85 8.80 -9.58
C ARG A 381 23.20 9.24 -10.13
N ARG A 382 23.33 10.49 -10.61
CA ARG A 382 24.64 11.00 -11.07
C ARG A 382 25.66 11.16 -9.94
N HIS A 383 25.21 11.34 -8.69
CA HIS A 383 26.09 11.33 -7.52
C HIS A 383 26.62 9.91 -7.25
N GLU A 384 25.74 8.92 -7.30
CA GLU A 384 26.06 7.48 -7.21
C GLU A 384 27.02 7.05 -8.35
N GLU A 385 26.71 7.37 -9.61
CA GLU A 385 27.56 7.07 -10.78
C GLU A 385 28.94 7.75 -10.69
N SER A 386 28.99 8.99 -10.18
CA SER A 386 30.27 9.70 -9.94
C SER A 386 31.12 9.05 -8.84
N LEU A 387 30.48 8.41 -7.87
CA LEU A 387 31.16 7.60 -6.84
C LEU A 387 31.62 6.23 -7.40
N CYS A 388 30.84 5.61 -8.29
CA CYS A 388 31.17 4.33 -8.91
C CYS A 388 32.39 4.36 -9.84
N HIS A 389 32.77 5.52 -10.39
CA HIS A 389 33.91 5.62 -11.32
C HIS A 389 35.31 5.73 -10.67
N ALA A 390 35.41 5.70 -9.34
CA ALA A 390 36.69 5.64 -8.62
C ALA A 390 37.06 4.22 -8.11
N GLY A 391 36.20 3.22 -8.32
CA GLY A 391 36.36 1.84 -7.85
C GLY A 391 37.13 0.94 -8.82
N VAL A 392 38.36 0.57 -8.42
CA VAL A 392 39.32 -0.27 -9.16
C VAL A 392 38.74 -1.52 -9.84
N GLN A 393 39.13 -1.73 -11.09
CA GLN A 393 38.95 -2.98 -11.83
C GLN A 393 39.51 -4.20 -11.07
N THR A 394 38.69 -5.22 -10.81
CA THR A 394 39.09 -6.63 -11.06
C THR A 394 37.87 -7.48 -11.37
N SER A 395 37.91 -8.19 -12.51
CA SER A 395 36.98 -9.29 -12.80
C SER A 395 37.74 -10.41 -13.50
N ARG A 396 37.78 -11.58 -12.86
CA ARG A 396 37.84 -12.89 -13.54
C ARG A 396 37.04 -13.92 -12.72
N PRO A 397 36.16 -14.70 -13.35
CA PRO A 397 35.34 -15.70 -12.67
C PRO A 397 36.00 -17.10 -12.71
N VAL A 398 35.74 -17.93 -11.68
CA VAL A 398 35.98 -19.38 -11.74
C VAL A 398 34.82 -20.16 -11.09
N SER A 399 34.20 -20.96 -11.95
CA SER A 399 33.36 -22.17 -11.79
C SER A 399 32.96 -22.74 -10.42
N ARG A 400 31.65 -23.08 -10.32
CA ARG A 400 31.08 -24.45 -10.08
C ARG A 400 32.10 -25.61 -10.01
N ASP A 401 31.96 -26.67 -9.20
CA ASP A 401 30.91 -27.11 -8.26
C ASP A 401 31.51 -28.18 -7.26
N PRO A 402 30.83 -29.19 -6.63
CA PRO A 402 30.98 -29.44 -5.19
C PRO A 402 31.62 -30.79 -4.79
N SER A 403 31.92 -31.00 -3.49
CA SER A 403 32.16 -32.35 -2.94
C SER A 403 31.95 -32.51 -1.42
N MET A 404 30.91 -33.30 -1.07
CA MET A 404 30.75 -34.29 0.02
C MET A 404 31.55 -34.27 1.36
N LYS A 405 30.79 -34.62 2.42
CA LYS A 405 31.13 -35.40 3.64
C LYS A 405 32.00 -34.73 4.72
N GLU A 406 31.50 -34.27 5.87
CA GLU A 406 30.65 -34.91 6.91
C GLU A 406 31.40 -35.96 7.79
N TYR A 407 31.17 -35.87 9.12
CA TYR A 407 31.55 -36.72 10.27
C TYR A 407 33.02 -36.82 10.80
N SER A 408 33.16 -36.38 12.07
CA SER A 408 33.53 -37.19 13.25
C SER A 408 34.81 -36.87 14.03
N MET A 409 34.67 -36.88 15.36
CA MET A 409 35.73 -36.79 16.39
C MET A 409 36.49 -38.11 16.59
N VAL A 410 37.70 -38.01 17.17
CA VAL A 410 38.45 -38.89 18.13
C VAL A 410 39.94 -38.51 18.02
N SER A 411 40.57 -37.79 18.95
CA SER A 411 41.05 -38.12 20.32
C SER A 411 42.45 -38.78 20.42
N ALA A 412 43.37 -38.05 21.09
CA ALA A 412 44.50 -38.48 21.93
C ALA A 412 45.80 -39.17 21.39
N GLY A 413 46.85 -38.36 21.16
CA GLY A 413 48.26 -38.52 21.64
C GLY A 413 49.13 -39.73 21.21
N PRO A 414 50.39 -39.88 21.71
CA PRO A 414 51.21 -38.96 22.54
C PRO A 414 52.71 -38.81 22.07
N SER A 415 53.57 -38.24 22.96
CA SER A 415 55.07 -38.20 22.94
C SER A 415 55.79 -37.12 22.09
N ALA A 416 56.98 -36.59 22.47
CA ALA A 416 57.68 -36.46 23.78
C ALA A 416 58.94 -35.56 23.60
N CYS A 417 59.44 -34.95 24.69
CA CYS A 417 60.69 -34.14 24.79
C CYS A 417 60.70 -32.83 23.96
N GLY A 418 61.34 -31.70 24.32
CA GLY A 418 62.10 -31.24 25.48
C GLY A 418 62.85 -29.93 25.10
N ALA A 419 63.25 -29.02 26.00
CA ALA A 419 63.06 -28.89 27.44
C ALA A 419 63.48 -27.47 27.95
N ALA A 420 63.26 -27.21 29.24
CA ALA A 420 64.00 -26.30 30.14
C ALA A 420 63.55 -24.84 30.39
N ALA A 421 63.70 -24.45 31.67
CA ALA A 421 63.69 -23.11 32.29
C ALA A 421 62.36 -22.34 32.48
N ALA A 422 62.11 -21.98 33.74
CA ALA A 422 61.16 -21.01 34.28
C ALA A 422 61.74 -20.44 35.60
N PRO A 423 61.11 -19.48 36.29
CA PRO A 423 60.64 -18.14 35.87
C PRO A 423 61.48 -17.03 36.59
N PRO A 424 61.11 -15.73 36.58
CA PRO A 424 60.17 -15.21 37.62
C PRO A 424 59.25 -14.06 37.16
N THR A 425 58.40 -13.58 38.07
CA THR A 425 57.31 -12.60 37.85
C THR A 425 57.63 -11.21 38.48
N PRO A 426 56.69 -10.23 38.54
CA PRO A 426 56.76 -8.85 37.98
C PRO A 426 57.39 -7.83 38.99
N PRO A 427 57.19 -6.48 38.95
CA PRO A 427 56.45 -5.58 38.02
C PRO A 427 57.19 -4.28 37.60
N GLN A 428 56.58 -3.47 36.72
CA GLN A 428 56.36 -2.01 36.92
C GLN A 428 55.60 -1.34 35.77
N THR A 429 54.69 -0.43 36.13
CA THR A 429 54.07 0.58 35.26
C THR A 429 55.03 1.73 34.98
N PRO A 430 54.94 2.36 33.79
CA PRO A 430 54.93 3.83 33.78
C PRO A 430 53.78 4.41 32.95
N SER A 431 53.15 5.43 33.51
CA SER A 431 52.16 6.27 32.82
C SER A 431 52.86 7.24 31.87
N THR A 432 52.53 7.24 30.58
CA THR A 432 52.95 8.30 29.63
C THR A 432 51.77 8.79 28.78
N PRO A 433 51.70 10.10 28.47
CA PRO A 433 50.61 10.66 27.65
C PRO A 433 50.65 10.17 26.19
N GLU A 434 51.78 9.65 25.71
CA GLU A 434 51.92 9.02 24.39
C GLU A 434 50.97 7.83 24.18
N ALA A 435 50.62 7.10 25.24
CA ALA A 435 49.64 6.02 25.13
C ALA A 435 48.23 6.56 24.82
N LEU A 436 47.84 7.70 25.43
CA LEU A 436 46.58 8.37 25.13
C LEU A 436 46.58 9.01 23.74
N GLU A 437 47.70 9.59 23.31
CA GLU A 437 47.82 10.18 21.98
C GLU A 437 47.88 9.11 20.87
N GLY A 438 48.52 7.97 21.14
CA GLY A 438 48.47 6.77 20.31
C GLY A 438 47.06 6.20 20.18
N ILE A 439 46.35 6.04 21.31
CA ILE A 439 44.93 5.62 21.31
C ILE A 439 44.07 6.65 20.57
N SER A 440 44.28 7.96 20.75
CA SER A 440 43.52 8.99 20.05
C SER A 440 43.75 8.96 18.54
N ARG A 441 45.00 8.80 18.08
CA ARG A 441 45.32 8.62 16.65
C ARG A 441 44.76 7.32 16.10
N GLN A 442 44.74 6.25 16.90
CA GLN A 442 44.19 4.96 16.50
C GLN A 442 42.66 5.00 16.43
N VAL A 443 42.00 5.73 17.33
CA VAL A 443 40.57 6.05 17.27
C VAL A 443 40.25 6.94 16.07
N GLU A 444 41.02 7.99 15.77
CA GLU A 444 40.82 8.80 14.56
C GLU A 444 41.09 8.02 13.26
N GLN A 445 42.07 7.11 13.23
CA GLN A 445 42.29 6.22 12.09
C GLN A 445 41.15 5.22 11.93
N VAL A 446 40.61 4.68 13.02
CA VAL A 446 39.45 3.78 13.01
C VAL A 446 38.18 4.54 12.61
N ASP A 447 37.96 5.77 13.10
CA ASP A 447 36.80 6.59 12.72
C ASP A 447 36.92 7.09 11.26
N LYS A 448 38.14 7.34 10.74
CA LYS A 448 38.36 7.56 9.30
C LYS A 448 38.08 6.30 8.47
N ARG A 449 38.52 5.12 8.91
CA ARG A 449 38.24 3.82 8.25
C ARG A 449 36.75 3.46 8.28
N LEU A 450 36.05 3.83 9.36
CA LEU A 450 34.60 3.69 9.52
C LEU A 450 33.83 4.78 8.76
N SER A 451 34.33 6.02 8.65
CA SER A 451 33.71 7.07 7.85
C SER A 451 33.61 6.71 6.37
N GLN A 452 34.56 5.89 5.89
CA GLN A 452 34.61 5.38 4.53
C GLN A 452 33.69 4.17 4.28
N ASN A 453 33.06 3.62 5.33
CA ASN A 453 32.16 2.45 5.27
C ASN A 453 30.96 2.58 6.22
N THR A 454 30.55 3.81 6.59
CA THR A 454 29.42 3.99 7.52
C THR A 454 28.13 4.08 6.73
N PRO A 455 27.13 3.23 7.02
CA PRO A 455 25.83 3.33 6.37
C PRO A 455 25.17 4.68 6.67
N GLU A 456 24.50 5.25 5.67
CA GLU A 456 24.05 6.65 5.64
C GLU A 456 23.20 7.04 6.85
N TYR A 457 22.43 6.09 7.42
CA TYR A 457 21.64 6.33 8.62
C TYR A 457 22.48 6.90 9.78
N LYS A 458 23.76 6.53 9.92
CA LYS A 458 24.64 7.07 10.98
C LYS A 458 24.99 8.55 10.77
N ALA A 459 25.14 8.99 9.52
CA ALA A 459 25.29 10.40 9.19
C ALA A 459 23.97 11.15 9.41
N LEU A 460 22.85 10.56 8.99
CA LEU A 460 21.51 11.09 9.21
C LEU A 460 21.21 11.29 10.71
N PHE A 461 21.51 10.32 11.56
CA PHE A 461 21.37 10.45 13.01
C PHE A 461 22.26 11.55 13.59
N LYS A 462 23.52 11.69 13.14
CA LYS A 462 24.38 12.80 13.55
C LYS A 462 23.80 14.16 13.12
N GLU A 463 23.23 14.28 11.92
CA GLU A 463 22.56 15.51 11.49
C GLU A 463 21.29 15.80 12.30
N ILE A 464 20.40 14.81 12.47
CA ILE A 464 19.15 14.94 13.25
C ILE A 464 19.47 15.39 14.68
N PHE A 465 20.44 14.75 15.35
CA PHE A 465 20.87 15.18 16.69
C PHE A 465 21.45 16.60 16.68
N SER A 466 22.26 16.94 15.68
CA SER A 466 22.85 18.29 15.55
C SER A 466 21.81 19.37 15.27
N ARG A 467 20.74 19.06 14.53
CA ARG A 467 19.60 19.97 14.32
C ARG A 467 18.77 20.09 15.59
N LEU A 468 18.40 18.98 16.24
CA LEU A 468 17.67 18.98 17.52
C LEU A 468 18.44 19.77 18.61
N GLN A 469 19.76 19.64 18.67
CA GLN A 469 20.59 20.36 19.63
C GLN A 469 20.69 21.86 19.31
N ARG A 470 20.72 22.25 18.02
CA ARG A 470 20.56 23.66 17.61
C ARG A 470 19.19 24.21 17.99
N THR A 471 18.10 23.54 17.60
CA THR A 471 16.73 23.94 17.97
C THR A 471 16.55 24.05 19.48
N LYS A 472 17.09 23.12 20.27
CA LYS A 472 17.09 23.20 21.75
C LYS A 472 17.86 24.43 22.26
N SER A 473 18.96 24.80 21.61
CA SER A 473 19.74 25.99 21.95
C SER A 473 18.99 27.28 21.60
N ASP A 474 18.31 27.32 20.45
CA ASP A 474 17.52 28.47 19.99
C ASP A 474 16.25 28.67 20.81
N VAL A 475 15.57 27.59 21.21
CA VAL A 475 14.44 27.64 22.16
C VAL A 475 14.89 28.11 23.55
N ASN A 476 16.11 27.74 23.99
CA ASN A 476 16.66 28.22 25.25
C ASN A 476 17.17 29.68 25.18
N SER A 477 17.65 30.14 24.03
CA SER A 477 18.11 31.52 23.83
C SER A 477 16.93 32.49 23.69
N THR A 478 15.86 32.09 22.99
CA THR A 478 14.60 32.85 22.93
C THR A 478 13.93 32.95 24.30
N LYS A 479 13.80 31.84 25.05
CA LYS A 479 13.28 31.87 26.44
C LYS A 479 14.10 32.75 27.41
N ARG A 480 15.37 33.03 27.11
CA ARG A 480 16.23 33.97 27.87
C ARG A 480 16.15 35.42 27.39
N LYS A 481 15.47 35.70 26.27
CA LYS A 481 15.20 37.06 25.75
C LYS A 481 13.78 37.54 26.04
N THR A 482 12.87 36.64 26.43
CA THR A 482 11.48 36.95 26.81
C THR A 482 11.29 37.06 28.34
N LYS A 483 12.39 37.28 29.08
CA LYS A 483 12.43 37.47 30.53
C LYS A 483 13.52 38.49 30.87
#